data_AF-A0A662BDM0-F1
#
_entry.id   AF-A0A662BDM0-F1
#
_cell.length_a   1.000
_cell.length_b   1.000
_cell.length_c   1.000
_cell.angle_alpha   90.00
_cell.angle_beta   90.00
_cell.angle_gamma   90.00
#
_symmetry.space_group_name_H-M   'P 1'
#
loop_
_entity.id
_entity.type
_entity.pdbx_description
1 polymer ?
#
loop_
_entity_poly.entity_id
_entity_poly.type
_entity_poly.pdbx_seq_one_letter_code
_entity_poly.pdbx_strand_id
1 'polypeptide(L)'
;DFPHAGELRMEPIYECLDCHGGDDHYAQYNFEGIDEEFHKSVHSSKHSEEFTCWMCHSPHTYRINARTNENMQEFILYDNEICLSCHSNTSKYQLLTTLDNPNILDKHDWLPNQGLHFKNVRCIECHAEINNDLLVAHNIQPKEKAVKRCVDCHSKNSMLLTSLYKMQFTDQRSLTGFSNAAMLEEAYIIGANRNYYLNRLSVVLFGLVLLLITVHAVLRSTIKHS
;
A
#
# COMPACT_ATOMS: atom_id res chain seq x y z
N ASP A 1 9.78 37.75 13.59
CA ASP A 1 11.09 37.09 13.51
C ASP A 1 11.07 35.98 12.48
N PHE A 2 12.14 35.87 11.68
CA PHE A 2 12.32 34.72 10.78
C PHE A 2 12.78 33.53 11.63
N PRO A 3 12.27 32.30 11.42
CA PRO A 3 12.54 31.17 12.33
C PRO A 3 14.00 30.69 12.30
N HIS A 4 14.81 31.20 11.37
CA HIS A 4 16.21 30.85 11.16
C HIS A 4 17.03 32.11 10.89
N ALA A 5 18.34 32.03 11.07
CA ALA A 5 19.23 33.12 10.72
C ALA A 5 19.31 33.31 9.18
N GLY A 6 19.49 34.54 8.72
CA GLY A 6 19.36 34.88 7.29
C GLY A 6 20.46 34.28 6.41
N GLU A 7 21.65 34.14 6.98
CA GLU A 7 22.83 33.55 6.36
C GLU A 7 22.63 32.09 5.93
N LEU A 8 21.78 31.34 6.66
CA LEU A 8 21.48 29.93 6.37
C LEU A 8 20.76 29.73 5.03
N ARG A 9 20.20 30.79 4.43
CA ARG A 9 19.58 30.73 3.09
C ARG A 9 20.58 30.52 1.96
N MET A 10 21.85 30.83 2.20
CA MET A 10 22.93 30.71 1.22
C MET A 10 23.71 29.40 1.38
N GLU A 11 23.42 28.62 2.43
CA GLU A 11 24.03 27.32 2.64
C GLU A 11 23.37 26.28 1.73
N PRO A 12 24.14 25.29 1.24
CA PRO A 12 23.56 24.16 0.52
C PRO A 12 22.56 23.42 1.41
N ILE A 13 21.42 23.06 0.85
CA ILE A 13 20.44 22.22 1.55
C ILE A 13 21.01 20.80 1.57
N TYR A 14 21.17 20.23 2.77
CA TYR A 14 21.54 18.83 2.92
C TYR A 14 20.56 17.91 2.18
N GLU A 15 21.07 16.86 1.57
CA GLU A 15 20.28 15.78 0.99
C GLU A 15 20.08 14.64 2.00
N CYS A 16 19.21 13.69 1.67
CA CYS A 16 18.93 12.57 2.56
C CYS A 16 20.17 11.70 2.79
N LEU A 17 20.95 11.47 1.74
CA LEU A 17 22.14 10.62 1.79
C LEU A 17 23.32 11.29 2.48
N ASP A 18 23.35 12.62 2.62
CA ASP A 18 24.45 13.32 3.31
C ASP A 18 24.60 12.89 4.77
N CYS A 19 23.51 12.42 5.39
CA CYS A 19 23.52 11.91 6.76
C CYS A 19 23.10 10.44 6.86
N HIS A 20 22.30 9.92 5.92
CA HIS A 20 21.84 8.53 5.98
C HIS A 20 22.62 7.55 5.10
N GLY A 21 23.38 8.04 4.12
CA GLY A 21 24.14 7.21 3.19
C GLY A 21 25.44 6.70 3.83
N GLY A 22 25.75 5.42 3.62
CA GLY A 22 26.98 4.80 4.11
C GLY A 22 27.14 4.73 5.63
N ASP A 23 26.07 4.99 6.40
CA ASP A 23 26.06 4.92 7.86
C ASP A 23 25.45 3.58 8.33
N ASP A 24 26.27 2.78 9.02
CA ASP A 24 25.89 1.49 9.58
C ASP A 24 24.66 1.56 10.51
N HIS A 25 24.40 2.70 11.15
CA HIS A 25 23.21 2.91 11.98
C HIS A 25 21.91 2.84 11.18
N TYR A 26 21.95 3.29 9.92
CA TYR A 26 20.79 3.38 9.03
C TYR A 26 20.76 2.30 7.96
N ALA A 27 21.78 1.43 7.88
CA ALA A 27 21.89 0.38 6.86
C ALA A 27 20.62 -0.50 6.73
N GLN A 28 19.91 -0.76 7.83
CA GLN A 28 18.65 -1.52 7.84
C GLN A 28 17.51 -0.89 7.02
N TYR A 29 17.60 0.40 6.70
CA TYR A 29 16.60 1.14 5.93
C TYR A 29 16.92 1.24 4.44
N ASN A 30 18.14 0.85 4.03
CA ASN A 30 18.60 0.81 2.65
C ASN A 30 18.32 2.12 1.89
N PHE A 31 18.88 3.23 2.40
CA PHE A 31 18.64 4.56 1.85
C PHE A 31 19.20 4.72 0.44
N GLU A 32 20.28 4.01 0.09
CA GLU A 32 20.83 3.96 -1.26
C GLU A 32 19.83 3.32 -2.23
N GLY A 33 19.17 2.22 -1.84
CA GLY A 33 18.11 1.62 -2.63
C GLY A 33 16.88 2.53 -2.78
N ILE A 34 16.55 3.30 -1.75
CA ILE A 34 15.49 4.33 -1.80
C ILE A 34 15.85 5.43 -2.81
N ASP A 35 17.09 5.92 -2.78
CA ASP A 35 17.59 6.94 -3.69
C ASP A 35 17.58 6.47 -5.14
N GLU A 36 18.04 5.24 -5.39
CA GLU A 36 17.94 4.63 -6.72
C GLU A 36 16.50 4.55 -7.23
N GLU A 37 15.55 4.19 -6.38
CA GLU A 37 14.13 4.14 -6.72
C GLU A 37 13.54 5.52 -6.98
N PHE A 38 13.92 6.51 -6.17
CA PHE A 38 13.52 7.89 -6.37
C PHE A 38 13.98 8.41 -7.74
N HIS A 39 15.23 8.17 -8.12
CA HIS A 39 15.76 8.56 -9.43
C HIS A 39 15.11 7.84 -10.61
N LYS A 40 14.62 6.60 -10.40
CA LYS A 40 13.82 5.86 -11.41
C LYS A 40 12.39 6.38 -11.53
N SER A 41 11.89 7.10 -10.52
CA SER A 41 10.50 7.56 -10.47
C SER A 41 10.16 8.57 -11.58
N VAL A 42 8.87 8.67 -11.89
CA VAL A 42 8.36 9.67 -12.84
C VAL A 42 8.55 11.10 -12.38
N HIS A 43 8.68 11.35 -11.07
CA HIS A 43 8.87 12.69 -10.56
C HIS A 43 10.30 13.16 -10.80
N SER A 44 11.30 12.36 -10.42
CA SER A 44 12.71 12.69 -10.68
C SER A 44 13.01 12.73 -12.18
N SER A 45 12.54 11.73 -12.95
CA SER A 45 12.86 11.64 -14.38
C SER A 45 12.22 12.73 -15.26
N LYS A 46 11.15 13.40 -14.81
CA LYS A 46 10.44 14.41 -15.61
C LYS A 46 10.70 15.86 -15.20
N HIS A 47 11.15 16.12 -13.98
CA HIS A 47 11.15 17.47 -13.40
C HIS A 47 12.55 17.99 -13.04
N SER A 48 13.55 17.67 -13.87
CA SER A 48 14.95 18.10 -13.75
C SER A 48 15.55 17.84 -12.36
N GLU A 49 16.72 18.43 -12.07
CA GLU A 49 17.34 18.42 -10.73
C GLU A 49 16.54 19.22 -9.69
N GLU A 50 15.47 19.93 -10.11
CA GLU A 50 14.63 20.74 -9.22
C GLU A 50 13.69 19.89 -8.35
N PHE A 51 13.33 18.68 -8.79
CA PHE A 51 12.53 17.76 -7.99
C PHE A 51 13.42 16.90 -7.10
N THR A 52 13.45 17.22 -5.80
CA THR A 52 14.27 16.53 -4.80
C THR A 52 13.40 15.80 -3.76
N CYS A 53 14.02 15.00 -2.89
CA CYS A 53 13.37 14.30 -1.79
C CYS A 53 12.51 15.24 -0.93
N TRP A 54 12.96 16.49 -0.73
CA TRP A 54 12.30 17.51 0.06
C TRP A 54 10.93 17.94 -0.48
N MET A 55 10.66 17.71 -1.78
CA MET A 55 9.36 17.96 -2.41
C MET A 55 8.27 17.04 -1.88
N CYS A 56 8.64 15.84 -1.41
CA CYS A 56 7.73 14.91 -0.75
C CYS A 56 7.92 14.91 0.78
N HIS A 57 9.16 15.07 1.25
CA HIS A 57 9.53 14.99 2.66
C HIS A 57 9.91 16.37 3.21
N SER A 58 8.94 17.24 3.47
CA SER A 58 9.22 18.59 4.02
C SER A 58 10.09 18.54 5.28
N PRO A 59 11.25 19.24 5.34
CA PRO A 59 12.15 19.17 6.48
C PRO A 59 11.55 19.77 7.77
N HIS A 60 10.50 20.60 7.64
CA HIS A 60 9.85 21.26 8.77
C HIS A 60 8.64 20.49 9.30
N THR A 61 8.06 19.58 8.51
CA THR A 61 6.75 18.97 8.81
C THR A 61 6.69 17.47 8.57
N TYR A 62 7.74 16.87 8.00
CA TYR A 62 7.77 15.42 7.77
C TYR A 62 7.73 14.65 9.10
N ARG A 63 6.97 13.57 9.12
CA ARG A 63 6.78 12.71 10.28
C ARG A 63 6.83 11.26 9.84
N ILE A 64 7.54 10.45 10.62
CA ILE A 64 7.46 9.00 10.51
C ILE A 64 6.14 8.59 11.17
N ASN A 65 5.12 8.28 10.38
CA ASN A 65 3.77 8.06 10.90
C ASN A 65 3.41 6.56 10.96
N ALA A 66 3.53 5.83 9.85
CA ALA A 66 3.13 4.42 9.74
C ALA A 66 3.83 3.46 10.72
N ARG A 67 5.00 3.84 11.27
CA ARG A 67 5.75 3.02 12.25
C ARG A 67 5.37 3.30 13.70
N THR A 68 4.77 4.44 13.98
CA THR A 68 4.51 4.90 15.36
C THR A 68 3.02 5.14 15.63
N ASN A 69 2.18 5.07 14.60
CA ASN A 69 0.75 5.29 14.70
C ASN A 69 0.00 3.97 14.51
N GLU A 70 -0.81 3.62 15.51
CA GLU A 70 -1.69 2.45 15.48
C GLU A 70 -2.95 2.72 14.66
N ASN A 71 -3.34 3.99 14.46
CA ASN A 71 -4.49 4.36 13.64
C ASN A 71 -4.11 4.39 12.15
N MET A 72 -4.56 3.37 11.43
CA MET A 72 -4.25 3.22 10.00
C MET A 72 -4.75 4.38 9.15
N GLN A 73 -5.98 4.84 9.40
CA GLN A 73 -6.62 5.86 8.58
C GLN A 73 -5.87 7.20 8.68
N GLU A 74 -5.25 7.49 9.83
CA GLU A 74 -4.47 8.71 10.04
C GLU A 74 -3.18 8.72 9.23
N PHE A 75 -2.41 7.64 9.23
CA PHE A 75 -1.18 7.61 8.43
C PHE A 75 -1.47 7.53 6.93
N ILE A 76 -2.55 6.83 6.53
CA ILE A 76 -2.97 6.81 5.12
C ILE A 76 -3.34 8.19 4.63
N LEU A 77 -4.13 8.94 5.42
CA LEU A 77 -4.47 10.32 5.11
C LEU A 77 -3.21 11.17 4.99
N TYR A 78 -2.31 11.09 5.97
CA TYR A 78 -1.05 11.84 5.97
C TYR A 78 -0.19 11.53 4.73
N ASP A 79 0.00 10.26 4.40
CA ASP A 79 0.80 9.83 3.24
C ASP A 79 0.15 10.30 1.92
N ASN A 80 -1.18 10.25 1.82
CA ASN A 80 -1.91 10.74 0.65
C ASN A 80 -1.81 12.26 0.50
N GLU A 81 -1.83 13.02 1.60
CA GLU A 81 -1.69 14.47 1.57
C GLU A 81 -0.34 14.93 0.98
N ILE A 82 0.71 14.11 1.06
CA ILE A 82 1.98 14.38 0.38
C ILE A 82 1.77 14.47 -1.14
N CYS A 83 1.06 13.49 -1.71
CA CYS A 83 0.73 13.48 -3.15
C CYS A 83 -0.26 14.59 -3.51
N LEU A 84 -1.31 14.75 -2.69
CA LEU A 84 -2.37 15.74 -2.91
C LEU A 84 -1.84 17.17 -2.80
N SER A 85 -0.75 17.41 -2.06
CA SER A 85 -0.11 18.72 -1.96
C SER A 85 0.19 19.38 -3.31
N CYS A 86 0.41 18.58 -4.36
CA CYS A 86 0.49 19.03 -5.75
C CYS A 86 -0.69 18.54 -6.60
N HIS A 87 -1.12 17.28 -6.46
CA HIS A 87 -2.14 16.70 -7.34
C HIS A 87 -3.57 17.20 -7.08
N SER A 88 -3.85 17.87 -5.96
CA SER A 88 -5.11 18.60 -5.72
C SER A 88 -4.93 20.12 -5.70
N ASN A 89 -3.70 20.61 -5.86
CA ASN A 89 -3.36 22.03 -5.81
C ASN A 89 -2.80 22.50 -7.16
N THR A 90 -3.65 23.13 -7.96
CA THR A 90 -3.29 23.62 -9.30
C THR A 90 -2.11 24.57 -9.28
N SER A 91 -2.04 25.49 -8.31
CA SER A 91 -0.95 26.45 -8.22
C SER A 91 0.40 25.77 -8.00
N LYS A 92 0.49 24.81 -7.08
CA LYS A 92 1.72 24.05 -6.84
C LYS A 92 2.09 23.15 -8.02
N TYR A 93 1.11 22.49 -8.62
CA TYR A 93 1.32 21.63 -9.79
C TYR A 93 1.94 22.40 -10.96
N GLN A 94 1.43 23.61 -11.24
CA GLN A 94 1.89 24.45 -12.33
C GLN A 94 3.28 25.06 -12.12
N LEU A 95 3.85 24.98 -10.90
CA LEU A 95 5.25 25.34 -10.68
C LEU A 95 6.21 24.32 -11.30
N LEU A 96 5.78 23.08 -11.49
CA LEU A 96 6.63 21.97 -11.96
C LEU A 96 6.36 21.57 -13.42
N THR A 97 5.21 21.98 -13.98
CA THR A 97 4.82 21.57 -15.32
C THR A 97 3.83 22.54 -15.96
N THR A 98 3.84 22.58 -17.29
CA THR A 98 2.86 23.30 -18.10
C THR A 98 1.62 22.47 -18.43
N LEU A 99 1.57 21.20 -17.99
CA LEU A 99 0.41 20.35 -18.17
C LEU A 99 -0.75 20.81 -17.28
N ASP A 100 -1.97 20.57 -17.74
CA ASP A 100 -3.15 20.81 -16.91
C ASP A 100 -3.17 19.86 -15.71
N ASN A 101 -3.43 20.42 -14.52
CA ASN A 101 -3.60 19.62 -13.32
C ASN A 101 -4.82 18.69 -13.51
N PRO A 102 -4.62 17.36 -13.49
CA PRO A 102 -5.71 16.44 -13.72
C PRO A 102 -6.64 16.38 -12.50
N ASN A 103 -7.94 16.48 -12.72
CA ASN A 103 -8.92 16.19 -11.67
C ASN A 103 -8.77 14.73 -11.21
N ILE A 104 -8.48 14.52 -9.93
CA ILE A 104 -8.22 13.19 -9.36
C ILE A 104 -9.44 12.28 -9.49
N LEU A 105 -10.65 12.79 -9.22
CA LEU A 105 -11.86 11.98 -9.28
C LEU A 105 -12.13 11.51 -10.71
N ASP A 106 -11.96 12.38 -11.69
CA ASP A 106 -12.16 12.04 -13.10
C ASP A 106 -11.14 11.01 -13.59
N LYS A 107 -9.87 11.10 -13.14
CA LYS A 107 -8.82 10.14 -13.54
C LYS A 107 -8.91 8.78 -12.83
N HIS A 108 -9.76 8.66 -11.82
CA HIS A 108 -9.97 7.43 -11.06
C HIS A 108 -11.39 6.88 -11.21
N ASP A 109 -12.16 7.32 -12.21
CA ASP A 109 -13.56 6.91 -12.44
C ASP A 109 -13.78 5.40 -12.50
N TRP A 110 -12.76 4.66 -12.95
CA TRP A 110 -12.71 3.20 -12.97
C TRP A 110 -12.71 2.53 -11.58
N LEU A 111 -12.33 3.26 -10.53
CA LEU A 111 -12.20 2.74 -9.18
C LEU A 111 -13.56 2.81 -8.45
N PRO A 112 -14.15 1.69 -8.01
CA PRO A 112 -15.43 1.71 -7.31
C PRO A 112 -15.28 2.37 -5.94
N ASN A 113 -16.29 3.13 -5.49
CA ASN A 113 -16.29 3.78 -4.17
C ASN A 113 -14.98 4.55 -3.89
N GLN A 114 -14.57 5.43 -4.80
CA GLN A 114 -13.29 6.16 -4.79
C GLN A 114 -12.95 6.74 -3.41
N GLY A 115 -13.91 7.42 -2.76
CA GLY A 115 -13.70 8.03 -1.45
C GLY A 115 -13.33 7.02 -0.35
N LEU A 116 -13.89 5.79 -0.40
CA LEU A 116 -13.52 4.75 0.54
C LEU A 116 -12.13 4.19 0.24
N HIS A 117 -11.76 4.04 -1.03
CA HIS A 117 -10.41 3.63 -1.41
C HIS A 117 -9.37 4.65 -0.96
N PHE A 118 -9.57 5.94 -1.25
CA PHE A 118 -8.62 6.99 -0.85
C PHE A 118 -8.50 7.15 0.67
N LYS A 119 -9.51 6.73 1.44
CA LYS A 119 -9.46 6.72 2.91
C LYS A 119 -8.69 5.53 3.49
N ASN A 120 -8.64 4.40 2.78
CA ASN A 120 -8.11 3.13 3.31
C ASN A 120 -6.92 2.57 2.52
N VAL A 121 -6.50 3.24 1.45
CA VAL A 121 -5.38 2.83 0.59
C VAL A 121 -4.56 4.06 0.25
N ARG A 122 -3.23 3.95 0.37
CA ARG A 122 -2.34 5.06 -0.01
C ARG A 122 -2.20 5.16 -1.53
N CYS A 123 -1.94 6.35 -2.05
CA CYS A 123 -1.66 6.58 -3.46
C CYS A 123 -0.52 5.67 -3.95
N ILE A 124 0.54 5.54 -3.14
CA ILE A 124 1.71 4.72 -3.46
C ILE A 124 1.42 3.21 -3.54
N GLU A 125 0.32 2.71 -2.96
CA GLU A 125 -0.04 1.29 -3.10
C GLU A 125 -0.40 0.92 -4.55
N CYS A 126 -0.91 1.89 -5.30
CA CYS A 126 -1.24 1.71 -6.71
C CYS A 126 -0.18 2.30 -7.63
N HIS A 127 0.52 3.34 -7.18
CA HIS A 127 1.41 4.15 -8.01
C HIS A 127 2.90 3.87 -7.81
N ALA A 128 3.34 3.13 -6.80
CA ALA A 128 4.73 2.73 -6.64
C ALA A 128 4.94 1.29 -7.11
N GLU A 129 6.08 1.01 -7.74
CA GLU A 129 6.49 -0.35 -8.04
C GLU A 129 6.89 -1.06 -6.74
N ILE A 130 6.33 -2.24 -6.45
CA ILE A 130 6.66 -2.96 -5.22
C ILE A 130 8.13 -3.40 -5.23
N ASN A 131 8.79 -3.11 -4.13
CA ASN A 131 10.13 -3.60 -3.84
C ASN A 131 10.14 -4.32 -2.48
N ASN A 132 10.52 -5.59 -2.50
CA ASN A 132 10.53 -6.40 -1.28
C ASN A 132 11.73 -6.09 -0.38
N ASP A 133 12.80 -5.53 -0.93
CA ASP A 133 14.05 -5.22 -0.24
C ASP A 133 13.99 -3.85 0.47
N LEU A 134 12.98 -3.04 0.18
CA LEU A 134 12.74 -1.73 0.80
C LEU A 134 11.51 -1.74 1.71
N LEU A 135 11.51 -0.91 2.75
CA LEU A 135 10.33 -0.77 3.61
C LEU A 135 9.18 -0.05 2.91
N VAL A 136 9.50 0.97 2.11
CA VAL A 136 8.54 1.75 1.33
C VAL A 136 9.16 1.98 -0.04
N ALA A 137 8.41 1.66 -1.10
CA ALA A 137 8.84 1.89 -2.45
C ALA A 137 8.79 3.38 -2.80
N HIS A 138 9.85 3.89 -3.43
CA HIS A 138 10.00 5.27 -3.88
C HIS A 138 9.97 5.40 -5.41
N ASN A 139 9.91 4.27 -6.14
CA ASN A 139 9.80 4.27 -7.59
C ASN A 139 8.34 4.52 -8.01
N ILE A 140 7.93 5.78 -7.95
CA ILE A 140 6.60 6.21 -8.41
C ILE A 140 6.51 6.07 -9.93
N GLN A 141 5.56 5.27 -10.38
CA GLN A 141 5.32 4.92 -11.78
C GLN A 141 4.27 5.83 -12.42
N PRO A 142 4.27 5.94 -13.77
CA PRO A 142 3.26 6.70 -14.48
C PRO A 142 1.88 6.04 -14.38
N LYS A 143 0.82 6.80 -14.58
CA LYS A 143 -0.59 6.36 -14.45
C LYS A 143 -0.94 5.13 -15.29
N GLU A 144 -0.24 4.90 -16.39
CA GLU A 144 -0.43 3.75 -17.29
C GLU A 144 -0.02 2.43 -16.62
N LYS A 145 0.94 2.48 -15.69
CA LYS A 145 1.44 1.33 -14.94
C LYS A 145 0.82 1.19 -13.55
N ALA A 146 -0.06 2.11 -13.16
CA ALA A 146 -0.74 2.02 -11.88
C ALA A 146 -1.56 0.73 -11.77
N VAL A 147 -1.63 0.15 -10.57
CA VAL A 147 -2.40 -1.07 -10.33
C VAL A 147 -3.89 -0.80 -10.54
N LYS A 148 -4.50 -1.59 -11.43
CA LYS A 148 -5.94 -1.49 -11.79
C LYS A 148 -6.71 -2.79 -11.60
N ARG A 149 -6.02 -3.92 -11.41
CA ARG A 149 -6.71 -5.21 -11.24
C ARG A 149 -7.09 -5.36 -9.77
N CYS A 150 -8.38 -5.32 -9.49
CA CYS A 150 -8.90 -5.39 -8.12
C CYS A 150 -8.38 -6.62 -7.35
N VAL A 151 -8.15 -7.74 -8.05
CA VAL A 151 -7.68 -9.01 -7.47
C VAL A 151 -6.25 -8.95 -6.92
N ASP A 152 -5.44 -7.97 -7.34
CA ASP A 152 -4.07 -7.82 -6.84
C ASP A 152 -4.08 -7.38 -5.37
N CYS A 153 -5.09 -6.61 -4.97
CA CYS A 153 -5.31 -6.16 -3.59
C CYS A 153 -6.37 -6.99 -2.84
N HIS A 154 -7.38 -7.49 -3.55
CA HIS A 154 -8.52 -8.23 -2.98
C HIS A 154 -8.41 -9.75 -3.16
N SER A 155 -7.21 -10.31 -3.00
CA SER A 155 -7.00 -11.76 -2.99
C SER A 155 -6.30 -12.23 -1.72
N LYS A 156 -6.21 -13.56 -1.55
CA LYS A 156 -5.48 -14.14 -0.41
C LYS A 156 -3.99 -13.76 -0.43
N ASN A 157 -3.38 -13.65 -1.60
CA ASN A 157 -1.99 -13.22 -1.75
C ASN A 157 -1.97 -11.74 -2.15
N SER A 158 -2.58 -10.91 -1.30
CA SER A 158 -2.71 -9.48 -1.57
C SER A 158 -1.35 -8.81 -1.56
N MET A 159 -1.11 -7.96 -2.56
CA MET A 159 0.07 -7.11 -2.63
C MET A 159 0.17 -6.15 -1.43
N LEU A 160 -0.97 -5.80 -0.81
CA LEU A 160 -1.01 -4.92 0.37
C LEU A 160 -0.28 -5.53 1.58
N LEU A 161 -0.15 -6.86 1.64
CA LEU A 161 0.60 -7.55 2.71
C LEU A 161 2.11 -7.29 2.63
N THR A 162 2.61 -6.95 1.44
CA THR A 162 4.01 -6.63 1.17
C THR A 162 4.28 -5.14 1.09
N SER A 163 3.25 -4.29 1.17
CA SER A 163 3.35 -2.84 1.11
C SER A 163 2.64 -2.17 2.30
N LEU A 164 1.35 -1.82 2.19
CA LEU A 164 0.56 -1.12 3.22
C LEU A 164 0.68 -1.75 4.62
N TYR A 165 0.53 -3.06 4.70
CA TYR A 165 0.50 -3.80 5.97
C TYR A 165 1.88 -4.29 6.42
N LYS A 166 2.95 -4.02 5.66
CA LYS A 166 4.30 -4.58 5.89
C LYS A 166 4.83 -4.29 7.30
N MET A 167 4.55 -3.09 7.84
CA MET A 167 5.08 -2.63 9.13
C MET A 167 4.16 -2.85 10.32
N GLN A 168 2.84 -2.88 10.13
CA GLN A 168 1.89 -2.94 11.25
C GLN A 168 1.57 -4.36 11.72
N PHE A 169 1.77 -5.37 10.89
CA PHE A 169 1.29 -6.73 11.16
C PHE A 169 2.39 -7.80 11.15
N THR A 170 3.64 -7.44 11.36
CA THR A 170 4.73 -8.43 11.53
C THR A 170 4.48 -9.34 12.74
N ASP A 171 3.90 -8.81 13.82
CA ASP A 171 3.64 -9.56 15.06
C ASP A 171 2.22 -10.15 15.16
N GLN A 172 1.24 -9.56 14.46
CA GLN A 172 -0.17 -9.97 14.49
C GLN A 172 -0.57 -10.99 13.40
N ARG A 173 0.40 -11.56 12.67
CA ARG A 173 0.15 -12.60 11.65
C ARG A 173 -0.59 -13.85 12.15
N SER A 174 -0.78 -14.01 13.45
CA SER A 174 -1.38 -15.20 14.07
C SER A 174 -2.68 -14.94 14.84
N LEU A 175 -3.68 -14.28 14.25
CA LEU A 175 -5.06 -14.57 14.69
C LEU A 175 -5.37 -16.01 14.25
N THR A 176 -5.38 -16.91 15.23
CA THR A 176 -5.39 -18.37 15.04
C THR A 176 -6.47 -18.82 14.04
N GLY A 177 -6.02 -19.43 12.95
CA GLY A 177 -6.91 -20.06 11.95
C GLY A 177 -7.42 -19.16 10.83
N PHE A 178 -7.10 -17.86 10.79
CA PHE A 178 -7.45 -17.02 9.64
C PHE A 178 -6.34 -16.92 8.59
N SER A 179 -6.70 -16.84 7.31
CA SER A 179 -5.71 -16.80 6.24
C SER A 179 -4.89 -15.51 6.16
N ASN A 180 -5.46 -14.34 6.52
CA ASN A 180 -4.79 -13.04 6.51
C ASN A 180 -5.25 -12.18 7.71
N ALA A 181 -4.75 -12.50 8.91
CA ALA A 181 -5.10 -11.82 10.16
C ALA A 181 -4.99 -10.28 10.07
N ALA A 182 -3.96 -9.79 9.39
CA ALA A 182 -3.70 -8.36 9.17
C ALA A 182 -4.84 -7.60 8.47
N MET A 183 -5.57 -8.27 7.58
CA MET A 183 -6.64 -7.64 6.80
C MET A 183 -8.00 -7.77 7.48
N LEU A 184 -8.13 -8.65 8.48
CA LEU A 184 -9.42 -8.94 9.14
C LEU A 184 -9.93 -7.82 10.04
N GLU A 185 -9.02 -7.09 10.67
CA GLU A 185 -9.37 -6.00 11.57
C GLU A 185 -9.91 -4.79 10.80
N GLU A 186 -9.36 -4.53 9.60
CA GLU A 186 -9.63 -3.30 8.86
C GLU A 186 -10.50 -3.49 7.59
N ALA A 187 -10.56 -4.68 6.97
CA ALA A 187 -11.32 -4.87 5.73
C ALA A 187 -11.85 -6.29 5.51
N TYR A 188 -13.17 -6.48 5.36
CA TYR A 188 -13.74 -7.77 4.95
C TYR A 188 -13.47 -8.07 3.46
N ILE A 189 -12.62 -9.06 3.17
CA ILE A 189 -12.31 -9.50 1.81
C ILE A 189 -12.69 -10.98 1.62
N ILE A 190 -13.54 -11.24 0.63
CA ILE A 190 -14.00 -12.59 0.28
C ILE A 190 -12.79 -13.44 -0.14
N GLY A 191 -12.51 -14.48 0.64
CA GLY A 191 -11.41 -15.42 0.38
C GLY A 191 -10.13 -15.14 1.18
N ALA A 192 -9.76 -13.87 1.41
CA ALA A 192 -8.63 -13.50 2.26
C ALA A 192 -8.94 -13.63 3.76
N ASN A 193 -10.20 -13.40 4.14
CA ASN A 193 -10.65 -13.44 5.54
C ASN A 193 -11.32 -14.77 5.92
N ARG A 194 -11.08 -15.84 5.15
CA ARG A 194 -11.62 -17.17 5.47
C ARG A 194 -10.86 -17.78 6.64
N ASN A 195 -11.61 -18.41 7.54
CA ASN A 195 -11.03 -19.24 8.59
C ASN A 195 -10.76 -20.65 8.03
N TYR A 196 -9.51 -21.10 8.15
CA TYR A 196 -9.03 -22.41 7.70
C TYR A 196 -9.80 -23.57 8.34
N TYR A 197 -10.06 -23.51 9.65
CA TYR A 197 -10.75 -24.56 10.38
C TYR A 197 -12.21 -24.67 9.96
N LEU A 198 -12.91 -23.53 9.84
CA LEU A 198 -14.29 -23.51 9.36
C LEU A 198 -14.37 -24.05 7.93
N ASN A 199 -13.46 -23.64 7.04
CA ASN A 199 -13.45 -24.12 5.67
C ASN A 199 -13.19 -25.64 5.57
N ARG A 200 -12.25 -26.17 6.37
CA ARG A 200 -12.01 -27.62 6.47
C ARG A 200 -13.23 -28.38 7.01
N LEU A 201 -13.85 -27.86 8.07
CA LEU A 201 -15.06 -28.45 8.65
C LEU A 201 -16.20 -28.50 7.63
N SER A 202 -16.43 -27.42 6.87
CA SER A 202 -17.45 -27.38 5.82
C SER A 202 -17.23 -28.45 4.76
N VAL A 203 -15.97 -28.68 4.33
CA VAL A 203 -15.64 -29.72 3.35
C VAL A 203 -15.90 -31.12 3.92
N VAL A 204 -15.54 -31.36 5.18
CA VAL A 204 -15.81 -32.65 5.86
C VAL A 204 -17.31 -32.92 5.96
N LEU A 205 -18.09 -31.93 6.41
CA LEU A 205 -19.55 -32.06 6.52
C LEU A 205 -20.19 -32.31 5.15
N PHE A 206 -19.74 -31.60 4.11
CA PHE A 206 -20.23 -31.82 2.74
C PHE A 206 -19.93 -33.24 2.24
N GLY A 207 -18.71 -33.75 2.51
CA GLY A 207 -18.35 -35.13 2.20
C GLY A 207 -19.19 -36.17 2.94
N LEU A 208 -19.50 -35.94 4.22
CA LEU A 208 -20.37 -36.82 5.00
C LEU A 208 -21.80 -36.85 4.48
N VAL A 209 -22.35 -35.69 4.09
CA VAL A 209 -23.69 -35.61 3.50
C VAL A 209 -23.74 -36.37 2.17
N LEU A 210 -22.75 -36.18 1.30
CA LEU A 210 -22.66 -36.94 0.05
C LEU A 210 -22.58 -38.45 0.33
N LEU A 211 -21.74 -38.88 1.27
CA LEU A 211 -21.60 -40.29 1.62
C LEU A 211 -22.92 -40.88 2.14
N LEU A 212 -23.65 -40.17 3.01
CA LEU A 212 -24.97 -40.58 3.48
C LEU A 212 -25.98 -40.72 2.35
N ILE A 213 -25.99 -39.78 1.39
CA ILE A 213 -26.86 -39.85 0.22
C ILE A 213 -26.51 -41.08 -0.63
N THR A 214 -25.22 -41.34 -0.86
CA THR A 214 -24.78 -42.50 -1.65
C THR A 214 -25.15 -43.81 -0.97
N VAL A 215 -24.93 -43.92 0.34
CA VAL A 215 -25.31 -45.11 1.13
C VAL A 215 -26.83 -45.32 1.08
N HIS A 216 -27.62 -44.25 1.26
CA HIS A 216 -29.08 -44.34 1.13
C HIS A 216 -29.53 -44.76 -0.26
N ALA A 217 -28.90 -44.23 -1.32
CA ALA A 217 -29.22 -44.59 -2.69
C ALA A 217 -28.90 -46.06 -3.00
N VAL A 218 -27.74 -46.56 -2.55
CA VAL A 218 -27.32 -47.96 -2.73
C VAL A 218 -28.26 -48.90 -1.97
N LEU A 219 -28.53 -48.64 -0.69
CA LEU A 219 -29.46 -49.43 0.12
C LEU A 219 -30.87 -49.46 -0.48
N ARG A 220 -31.35 -48.31 -0.98
CA ARG A 220 -32.65 -48.24 -1.66
C ARG A 220 -32.67 -49.08 -2.94
N SER A 221 -31.58 -49.09 -3.70
CA SER A 221 -31.48 -49.86 -4.94
C SER A 221 -31.41 -51.36 -4.68
N THR A 222 -30.67 -51.80 -3.66
CA THR A 222 -30.54 -53.23 -3.33
C THR A 222 -31.83 -53.80 -2.73
N ILE A 223 -32.53 -53.05 -1.86
CA ILE A 223 -33.82 -53.48 -1.29
C ILE A 223 -34.92 -53.57 -2.37
N LYS A 224 -34.87 -52.72 -3.41
CA LYS A 224 -35.86 -52.75 -4.51
C LYS A 224 -35.63 -53.90 -5.51
N HIS A 225 -34.45 -54.53 -5.49
CA HIS A 225 -34.07 -55.64 -6.36
C HIS A 225 -34.03 -57.01 -5.66
N SER A 226 -34.39 -57.05 -4.37
CA SER A 226 -34.67 -58.27 -3.60
C SER A 226 -36.17 -58.46 -3.43
#